data_AF-A0A9Y3W1I8-F1
#
_entry.id   AF-A0A9Y3W1I8-F1
#
_cell.length_a   1.000
_cell.length_b   1.000
_cell.length_c   1.000
_cell.angle_alpha   90.00
_cell.angle_beta   90.00
_cell.angle_gamma   90.00
#
_symmetry.space_group_name_H-M   'P 1'
#
loop_
_entity.id
_entity.type
_entity.pdbx_description
1 polymer ?
#
loop_
_entity_poly.entity_id
_entity_poly.type
_entity_poly.pdbx_seq_one_letter_code
_entity_poly.pdbx_strand_id
1 'polypeptide(L)'
;KYGPVFSLRRGSERMVFVAGYKMVKEALVSQLDSFVNRPIIPLFHVVLKGLGISMSNGYLWKKQRKFANTHLRYFGEGQKSLEKYIEVECNFLCEAFKEEQGRPFNPHYIMTNAVGNIISSVVFGHRFEYTDPSFRKILELDNDALLLAGSAQAQLYDAFPGLMKYLPGPHQTVHANYREI
;
A
#
# COMPACT_ATOMS: atom_id res chain seq x y z
N LYS A 1 -21.37 -7.68 -22.61
CA LYS A 1 -22.66 -6.94 -22.55
C LYS A 1 -22.49 -5.42 -22.75
N TYR A 2 -21.55 -4.75 -22.08
CA TYR A 2 -21.41 -3.27 -22.13
C TYR A 2 -20.18 -2.75 -22.88
N GLY A 3 -19.39 -3.65 -23.49
CA GLY A 3 -18.12 -3.30 -24.13
C GLY A 3 -16.97 -3.15 -23.13
N PRO A 4 -15.77 -2.81 -23.63
CA PRO A 4 -14.56 -2.70 -22.82
C PRO A 4 -14.49 -1.40 -22.00
N VAL A 5 -15.34 -0.41 -22.29
CA VAL A 5 -15.46 0.83 -21.51
C VAL A 5 -16.93 1.02 -21.14
N PHE A 6 -17.22 1.06 -19.84
CA PHE A 6 -18.59 1.25 -19.35
C PHE A 6 -18.58 2.01 -18.02
N SER A 7 -19.74 2.50 -17.59
CA SER A 7 -19.86 3.19 -16.31
C SER A 7 -20.88 2.50 -15.40
N LEU A 8 -20.62 2.52 -14.10
CA LEU A 8 -21.54 2.07 -13.05
C LEU A 8 -21.62 3.15 -11.97
N ARG A 9 -22.72 3.14 -11.22
CA ARG A 9 -22.84 3.95 -10.01
C ARG A 9 -22.52 3.12 -8.78
N ARG A 10 -21.58 3.59 -7.97
CA ARG A 10 -21.27 3.06 -6.64
C ARG A 10 -21.75 4.09 -5.62
N GLY A 11 -22.92 3.83 -5.04
CA GLY A 11 -23.61 4.81 -4.21
C GLY A 11 -23.90 6.10 -4.99
N SER A 12 -23.43 7.23 -4.48
CA SER A 12 -23.57 8.54 -5.15
C SER A 12 -22.57 8.74 -6.30
N GLU A 13 -21.44 8.01 -6.30
CA GLU A 13 -20.35 8.20 -7.26
C GLU A 13 -20.59 7.47 -8.58
N ARG A 14 -20.17 8.10 -9.70
CA ARG A 14 -20.11 7.46 -11.02
C ARG A 14 -18.67 6.99 -11.25
N MET A 15 -18.49 5.70 -11.48
CA MET A 15 -17.21 5.10 -11.82
C MET A 15 -17.20 4.64 -13.27
N VAL A 16 -16.08 4.84 -13.95
CA VAL A 16 -15.83 4.35 -15.30
C VAL A 16 -14.87 3.17 -15.21
N PHE A 17 -15.26 2.05 -15.80
CA PHE A 17 -14.47 0.85 -15.90
C PHE A 17 -13.86 0.77 -17.29
N VAL A 18 -12.54 0.57 -17.32
CA VAL A 18 -11.76 0.39 -18.55
C VAL A 18 -11.15 -1.00 -18.49
N ALA A 19 -11.52 -1.86 -19.44
CA ALA A 19 -11.14 -3.26 -19.48
C ALA A 19 -10.42 -3.61 -20.78
N GLY A 20 -9.48 -4.55 -20.69
CA GLY A 20 -8.69 -5.03 -21.81
C GLY A 20 -7.46 -4.15 -22.09
N TYR A 21 -6.36 -4.81 -22.47
CA TYR A 21 -5.04 -4.20 -22.64
C TYR A 21 -5.07 -2.92 -23.50
N LYS A 22 -5.74 -2.98 -24.66
CA LYS A 22 -5.79 -1.85 -25.60
C LYS A 22 -6.36 -0.59 -24.95
N MET A 23 -7.51 -0.72 -24.27
CA MET A 23 -8.20 0.42 -23.66
C MET A 23 -7.50 0.91 -22.40
N VAL A 24 -6.98 0.00 -21.58
CA VAL A 24 -6.20 0.37 -20.38
C VAL A 24 -4.93 1.13 -20.76
N LYS A 25 -4.21 0.67 -21.80
CA LYS A 25 -3.03 1.36 -22.32
C LYS A 25 -3.38 2.74 -22.90
N GLU A 26 -4.48 2.83 -23.64
CA GLU A 26 -4.95 4.11 -24.18
C GLU A 26 -5.23 5.12 -23.07
N ALA A 27 -5.96 4.72 -22.03
CA ALA A 27 -6.29 5.61 -20.91
C ALA A 27 -5.06 5.97 -20.07
N LEU A 28 -4.25 4.99 -19.65
CA LEU A 28 -3.18 5.21 -18.66
C LEU A 28 -1.82 5.59 -19.27
N VAL A 29 -1.63 5.47 -20.58
CA VAL A 29 -0.37 5.82 -21.26
C VAL A 29 -0.60 6.90 -22.32
N SER A 30 -1.48 6.65 -23.30
CA SER A 30 -1.70 7.58 -24.41
C SER A 30 -2.42 8.86 -23.96
N GLN A 31 -3.31 8.77 -22.98
CA GLN A 31 -4.06 9.89 -22.41
C GLN A 31 -3.69 10.15 -20.93
N LEU A 32 -2.44 9.85 -20.55
CA LEU A 32 -1.97 9.90 -19.16
C LEU A 32 -2.38 11.18 -18.42
N ASP A 33 -2.25 12.35 -19.06
CA ASP A 33 -2.57 13.65 -18.43
C ASP A 33 -4.04 13.76 -17.99
N SER A 34 -4.96 13.07 -18.67
CA SER A 34 -6.38 13.03 -18.32
C SER A 34 -6.67 12.05 -17.17
N PHE A 35 -5.82 11.05 -16.95
CA PHE A 35 -6.01 9.98 -15.96
C PHE A 35 -4.97 9.99 -14.83
N VAL A 36 -4.17 11.05 -14.71
CA VAL A 36 -3.06 11.13 -13.74
C VAL A 36 -3.53 11.23 -12.29
N ASN A 37 -4.75 11.73 -12.06
CA ASN A 37 -5.25 12.02 -10.72
C ASN A 37 -5.65 10.76 -9.94
N ARG A 38 -5.45 10.80 -8.62
CA ARG A 38 -5.88 9.78 -7.66
C ARG A 38 -7.32 10.03 -7.23
N PRO A 39 -8.18 8.99 -7.19
CA PRO A 39 -9.52 9.13 -6.63
C PRO A 39 -9.44 9.36 -5.12
N ILE A 40 -10.43 10.05 -4.57
CA ILE A 40 -10.62 10.11 -3.12
C ILE A 40 -11.25 8.79 -2.71
N ILE A 41 -10.56 8.03 -1.86
CA ILE A 41 -11.08 6.79 -1.28
C ILE A 41 -11.50 7.13 0.16
N PRO A 42 -12.82 7.25 0.47
CA PRO A 42 -13.29 7.69 1.77
C PRO A 42 -12.65 6.95 2.94
N LEU A 43 -12.52 5.61 2.84
CA LEU A 43 -11.93 4.76 3.87
C LEU A 43 -10.53 5.22 4.29
N PHE A 44 -9.65 5.53 3.34
CA PHE A 44 -8.29 5.98 3.67
C PHE A 44 -8.21 7.50 3.90
N HIS A 45 -9.13 8.28 3.32
CA HIS A 45 -9.09 9.74 3.39
C HIS A 45 -9.31 10.25 4.82
N VAL A 46 -10.05 9.51 5.66
CA VAL A 46 -10.26 9.86 7.07
C VAL A 46 -8.95 10.01 7.84
N VAL A 47 -7.97 9.12 7.58
CA VAL A 47 -6.68 9.11 8.30
C VAL A 47 -5.60 9.82 7.50
N LEU A 48 -5.44 9.49 6.21
CA LEU A 48 -4.35 9.99 5.36
C LEU A 48 -4.59 11.40 4.81
N LYS A 49 -5.84 11.90 4.86
CA LYS A 49 -6.23 13.28 4.47
C LYS A 49 -5.80 13.69 3.05
N GLY A 50 -5.63 12.71 2.15
CA GLY A 50 -5.17 12.97 0.78
C GLY A 50 -3.72 13.44 0.70
N LEU A 51 -2.90 13.17 1.72
CA LEU A 51 -1.49 13.51 1.77
C LEU A 51 -0.61 12.35 1.27
N GLY A 52 0.66 12.66 1.01
CA GLY A 52 1.66 11.69 0.59
C GLY A 52 1.60 11.33 -0.89
N ILE A 53 2.55 10.51 -1.33
CA ILE A 53 2.78 10.21 -2.75
C ILE A 53 1.65 9.38 -3.37
N SER A 54 0.97 8.55 -2.56
CA SER A 54 -0.06 7.63 -3.04
C SER A 54 -1.44 8.27 -3.19
N MET A 55 -1.79 9.26 -2.36
CA MET A 55 -3.15 9.80 -2.26
C MET A 55 -3.29 11.29 -2.63
N SER A 56 -2.18 12.02 -2.80
CA SER A 56 -2.22 13.43 -3.19
C SER A 56 -2.39 13.63 -4.70
N ASN A 57 -2.78 14.85 -5.08
CA ASN A 57 -2.95 15.28 -6.48
C ASN A 57 -2.23 16.62 -6.75
N GLY A 58 -2.17 17.01 -8.03
CA GLY A 58 -1.69 18.33 -8.45
C GLY A 58 -0.23 18.60 -8.10
N TYR A 59 0.05 19.83 -7.64
CA TYR A 59 1.42 20.29 -7.36
C TYR A 59 2.09 19.49 -6.22
N LEU A 60 1.34 19.18 -5.16
CA LEU A 60 1.85 18.42 -4.01
C LEU A 60 2.38 17.05 -4.44
N TRP A 61 1.56 16.30 -5.18
CA TRP A 61 1.94 15.00 -5.72
C TRP A 61 3.17 15.08 -6.61
N LYS A 62 3.20 16.04 -7.55
CA LYS A 62 4.34 16.22 -8.48
C LYS A 62 5.65 16.46 -7.72
N LYS A 63 5.62 17.30 -6.67
CA LYS A 63 6.80 17.61 -5.85
C LYS A 63 7.26 16.42 -5.02
N GLN A 64 6.35 15.76 -4.30
CA GLN A 64 6.69 14.61 -3.46
C GLN A 64 7.19 13.42 -4.29
N ARG A 65 6.54 13.13 -5.42
CA ARG A 65 6.98 12.08 -6.34
C ARG A 65 8.36 12.38 -6.93
N LYS A 66 8.61 13.62 -7.37
CA LYS A 66 9.93 14.02 -7.87
C LYS A 66 11.01 13.83 -6.80
N PHE A 67 10.74 14.30 -5.58
CA PHE A 67 11.64 14.14 -4.44
C PHE A 67 11.97 12.67 -4.19
N ALA A 68 10.95 11.81 -4.03
CA ALA A 68 11.15 10.39 -3.77
C ALA A 68 11.90 9.70 -4.91
N ASN A 69 11.54 9.94 -6.17
CA ASN A 69 12.23 9.33 -7.31
C ASN A 69 13.70 9.75 -7.39
N THR A 70 14.02 11.01 -7.11
CA THR A 70 15.42 11.48 -7.09
C THR A 70 16.24 10.73 -6.02
N HIS A 71 15.69 10.57 -4.81
CA HIS A 71 16.39 9.89 -3.72
C HIS A 71 16.45 8.37 -3.93
N LEU A 72 15.38 7.75 -4.42
CA LEU A 72 15.38 6.32 -4.76
C LEU A 72 16.40 5.98 -5.86
N ARG A 73 16.64 6.87 -6.82
CA ARG A 73 17.70 6.70 -7.82
C ARG A 73 19.10 6.79 -7.21
N TYR A 74 19.30 7.61 -6.18
CA TYR A 74 20.57 7.65 -5.44
C TYR A 74 20.87 6.30 -4.77
N PHE A 75 19.84 5.59 -4.30
CA PHE A 75 19.99 4.20 -3.84
C PHE A 75 20.12 3.17 -4.99
N GLY A 76 19.97 3.56 -6.25
CA GLY A 76 20.16 2.70 -7.42
C GLY A 76 21.52 2.88 -8.11
N GLU A 77 22.18 4.03 -7.90
CA GLU A 77 23.41 4.43 -8.59
C GLU A 77 24.56 4.57 -7.55
N GLY A 78 25.32 3.50 -7.25
CA GLY A 78 26.55 3.57 -6.42
C GLY A 78 26.70 2.53 -5.28
N GLN A 79 27.67 2.75 -4.37
CA GLN A 79 28.09 1.81 -3.30
C GLN A 79 27.05 1.56 -2.17
N LYS A 80 25.94 2.30 -2.13
CA LYS A 80 24.81 2.11 -1.18
C LYS A 80 23.57 1.65 -1.95
N SER A 81 23.72 0.60 -2.75
CA SER A 81 22.65 0.10 -3.61
C SER A 81 21.52 -0.53 -2.79
N LEU A 82 20.28 -0.40 -3.28
CA LEU A 82 19.12 -1.14 -2.77
C LEU A 82 19.38 -2.64 -2.72
N GLU A 83 20.12 -3.14 -3.71
CA GLU A 83 20.59 -4.53 -3.79
C GLU A 83 21.33 -4.97 -2.53
N LYS A 84 22.21 -4.13 -1.97
CA LYS A 84 22.94 -4.49 -0.75
C LYS A 84 22.02 -4.65 0.47
N TYR A 85 20.98 -3.82 0.57
CA TYR A 85 19.97 -3.97 1.64
C TYR A 85 19.17 -5.26 1.46
N ILE A 86 18.85 -5.62 0.21
CA ILE A 86 18.18 -6.87 -0.12
C ILE A 86 19.07 -8.06 0.23
N GLU A 87 20.35 -8.05 -0.18
CA GLU A 87 21.31 -9.13 0.10
C GLU A 87 21.50 -9.36 1.60
N VAL A 88 21.68 -8.28 2.37
CA VAL A 88 21.78 -8.34 3.82
C VAL A 88 20.53 -8.98 4.43
N GLU A 89 19.34 -8.52 4.04
CA GLU A 89 18.10 -9.07 4.58
C GLU A 89 17.85 -10.52 4.13
N CYS A 90 18.27 -10.90 2.91
CA CYS A 90 18.22 -12.28 2.45
C CYS A 90 19.08 -13.21 3.33
N ASN A 91 20.23 -12.74 3.82
CA ASN A 91 21.05 -13.54 4.73
C ASN A 91 20.33 -13.77 6.08
N PHE A 92 19.75 -12.72 6.68
CA PHE A 92 18.96 -12.85 7.90
C PHE A 92 17.74 -13.76 7.71
N LEU A 93 17.04 -13.63 6.59
CA LEU A 93 15.91 -14.48 6.24
C LEU A 93 16.33 -15.96 6.12
N CYS A 94 17.46 -16.24 5.46
CA CYS A 94 18.01 -17.59 5.35
C CYS A 94 18.38 -18.18 6.72
N GLU A 95 18.94 -17.37 7.61
CA GLU A 95 19.26 -17.80 8.99
C GLU A 95 17.99 -18.14 9.76
N ALA A 96 16.98 -17.27 9.74
CA ALA A 96 15.69 -17.51 10.39
C ALA A 96 15.01 -18.80 9.87
N PHE A 97 15.12 -19.10 8.57
CA PHE A 97 14.56 -20.34 8.01
C PHE A 97 15.34 -21.59 8.44
N LYS A 98 16.65 -21.49 8.67
CA LYS A 98 17.45 -22.61 9.19
C LYS A 98 17.10 -22.93 10.63
N GLU A 99 16.70 -21.94 11.44
CA GLU A 99 16.30 -22.12 12.83
C GLU A 99 15.05 -23.00 12.99
N GLU A 100 14.20 -23.06 11.96
CA GLU A 100 13.03 -23.95 11.93
C GLU A 100 13.40 -25.43 11.80
N GLN A 101 14.68 -25.76 11.55
CA GLN A 101 15.22 -27.14 11.56
C GLN A 101 14.45 -28.11 10.65
N GLY A 102 13.93 -27.62 9.53
CA GLY A 102 13.14 -28.41 8.57
C GLY A 102 11.72 -28.76 9.04
N ARG A 103 11.27 -28.21 10.17
CA ARG A 103 9.88 -28.36 10.62
C ARG A 103 8.95 -27.51 9.76
N PRO A 104 7.70 -27.95 9.54
CA PRO A 104 6.70 -27.09 8.92
C PRO A 104 6.44 -25.85 9.79
N PHE A 105 6.51 -24.67 9.19
CA PHE A 105 6.20 -23.39 9.84
C PHE A 105 5.46 -22.48 8.86
N ASN A 106 4.86 -21.39 9.37
CA ASN A 106 4.21 -20.39 8.52
C ASN A 106 5.19 -19.24 8.21
N PRO A 107 5.68 -19.11 6.97
CA PRO A 107 6.68 -18.10 6.61
C PRO A 107 6.08 -16.70 6.46
N HIS A 108 4.76 -16.54 6.46
CA HIS A 108 4.09 -15.26 6.18
C HIS A 108 4.68 -14.09 6.98
N TYR A 109 4.83 -14.25 8.29
CA TYR A 109 5.32 -13.17 9.15
C TYR A 109 6.80 -12.85 8.91
N ILE A 110 7.65 -13.86 8.80
CA ILE A 110 9.09 -13.67 8.59
C ILE A 110 9.33 -13.03 7.22
N MET A 111 8.58 -13.43 6.19
CA MET A 111 8.64 -12.82 4.86
C MET A 111 8.18 -11.36 4.87
N THR A 112 7.06 -11.05 5.51
CA THR A 112 6.56 -9.67 5.61
C THR A 112 7.52 -8.79 6.40
N ASN A 113 8.13 -9.33 7.46
CA ASN A 113 9.14 -8.62 8.24
C ASN A 113 10.41 -8.35 7.43
N ALA A 114 10.92 -9.33 6.69
CA ALA A 114 12.05 -9.16 5.79
C ALA A 114 11.81 -8.06 4.74
N VAL A 115 10.66 -8.10 4.06
CA VAL A 115 10.29 -7.05 3.10
C VAL A 115 10.17 -5.68 3.79
N GLY A 116 9.54 -5.64 4.97
CA GLY A 116 9.46 -4.45 5.79
C GLY A 116 10.84 -3.89 6.16
N ASN A 117 11.79 -4.74 6.53
CA ASN A 117 13.15 -4.36 6.91
C ASN A 117 13.97 -3.78 5.77
N ILE A 118 13.75 -4.22 4.53
CA ILE A 118 14.37 -3.58 3.36
C ILE A 118 13.91 -2.13 3.26
N ILE A 119 12.61 -1.87 3.42
CA ILE A 119 12.06 -0.51 3.41
C ILE A 119 12.52 0.29 4.63
N SER A 120 12.49 -0.30 5.83
CA SER A 120 12.98 0.33 7.07
C SER A 120 14.45 0.71 6.96
N SER A 121 15.28 -0.12 6.36
CA SER A 121 16.71 0.17 6.17
C SER A 121 16.93 1.35 5.22
N VAL A 122 16.08 1.51 4.21
CA VAL A 122 16.13 2.63 3.26
C VAL A 122 15.59 3.92 3.89
N VAL A 123 14.50 3.83 4.66
CA VAL A 123 13.77 5.01 5.19
C VAL A 123 14.33 5.46 6.54
N PHE A 124 14.57 4.54 7.47
CA PHE A 124 15.06 4.81 8.83
C PHE A 124 16.56 4.60 8.98
N GLY A 125 17.22 3.97 8.01
CA GLY A 125 18.66 3.70 8.05
C GLY A 125 19.05 2.46 8.85
N HIS A 126 18.08 1.70 9.39
CA HIS A 126 18.32 0.48 10.14
C HIS A 126 17.20 -0.56 9.94
N ARG A 127 17.52 -1.81 10.24
CA ARG A 127 16.57 -2.93 10.34
C ARG A 127 16.03 -3.06 11.77
N PHE A 128 14.94 -3.80 11.91
CA PHE A 128 14.41 -4.28 13.18
C PHE A 128 14.66 -5.78 13.30
N GLU A 129 14.78 -6.27 14.53
CA GLU A 129 14.86 -7.70 14.76
C GLU A 129 13.53 -8.38 14.45
N TYR A 130 13.57 -9.64 14.01
CA TYR A 130 12.34 -10.39 13.71
C TYR A 130 11.47 -10.63 14.93
N THR A 131 12.08 -10.61 16.11
CA THR A 131 11.42 -10.74 17.41
C THR A 131 10.95 -9.40 17.98
N ASP A 132 11.22 -8.26 17.31
CA ASP A 132 10.78 -6.95 17.77
C ASP A 132 9.24 -6.89 17.81
N PRO A 133 8.62 -6.80 19.00
CA PRO A 133 7.17 -6.83 19.13
C PRO A 133 6.51 -5.57 18.57
N SER A 134 7.21 -4.42 18.59
CA SER A 134 6.68 -3.14 18.10
C SER A 134 6.64 -3.14 16.57
N PHE A 135 7.73 -3.55 15.92
CA PHE A 135 7.76 -3.62 14.45
C PHE A 135 6.77 -4.67 13.94
N ARG A 136 6.72 -5.83 14.60
CA ARG A 136 5.73 -6.86 14.31
C ARG A 136 4.30 -6.33 14.44
N LYS A 137 3.99 -5.59 15.50
CA LYS A 137 2.67 -5.00 15.73
C LYS A 137 2.27 -4.05 14.60
N ILE A 138 3.19 -3.20 14.14
CA ILE A 138 2.94 -2.29 13.01
C ILE A 138 2.59 -3.07 11.73
N LEU A 139 3.37 -4.10 11.40
CA LEU A 139 3.13 -4.94 10.22
C LEU A 139 1.80 -5.71 10.32
N GLU A 140 1.45 -6.20 11.50
CA GLU A 140 0.18 -6.87 11.75
C GLU A 140 -1.02 -5.93 11.59
N LEU A 141 -0.93 -4.71 12.12
CA LEU A 141 -1.97 -3.69 11.99
C LEU A 141 -2.18 -3.26 10.53
N ASP A 142 -1.10 -3.07 9.76
CA ASP A 142 -1.19 -2.71 8.35
C ASP A 142 -1.79 -3.85 7.52
N ASN A 143 -1.33 -5.09 7.74
CA ASN A 143 -1.88 -6.25 7.04
C ASN A 143 -3.37 -6.48 7.34
N ASP A 144 -3.77 -6.36 8.61
CA ASP A 144 -5.18 -6.45 9.00
C ASP A 144 -6.01 -5.32 8.36
N ALA A 145 -5.50 -4.09 8.38
CA ALA A 145 -6.18 -2.96 7.76
C ALA A 145 -6.37 -3.14 6.24
N LEU A 146 -5.35 -3.65 5.54
CA LEU A 146 -5.41 -3.93 4.10
C LEU A 146 -6.39 -5.06 3.77
N LEU A 147 -6.39 -6.15 4.54
CA LEU A 147 -7.33 -7.26 4.38
C LEU A 147 -8.77 -6.79 4.61
N LEU A 148 -9.01 -6.04 5.68
CA LEU A 148 -10.34 -5.50 6.00
C LEU A 148 -10.81 -4.48 4.96
N ALA A 149 -9.93 -3.65 4.42
CA ALA A 149 -10.25 -2.70 3.35
C ALA A 149 -10.77 -3.40 2.08
N GLY A 150 -10.32 -4.63 1.80
CA GLY A 150 -10.81 -5.46 0.71
C GLY A 150 -12.19 -6.09 0.95
N SER A 151 -12.71 -6.08 2.18
CA SER A 151 -13.99 -6.70 2.52
C SER A 151 -15.18 -5.95 1.91
N ALA A 152 -16.25 -6.69 1.56
CA ALA A 152 -17.46 -6.09 1.00
C ALA A 152 -18.08 -5.02 1.93
N GLN A 153 -18.01 -5.21 3.25
CA GLN A 153 -18.53 -4.26 4.22
C GLN A 153 -17.68 -2.99 4.32
N ALA A 154 -16.35 -3.08 4.16
CA ALA A 154 -15.50 -1.90 4.03
C ALA A 154 -15.76 -1.16 2.71
N GLN A 155 -15.95 -1.88 1.61
CA GLN A 155 -16.31 -1.28 0.32
C GLN A 155 -17.66 -0.55 0.35
N LEU A 156 -18.61 -0.98 1.19
CA LEU A 156 -19.85 -0.24 1.45
C LEU A 156 -19.60 1.13 2.09
N TYR A 157 -18.56 1.27 2.92
CA TYR A 157 -18.18 2.56 3.48
C TYR A 157 -17.78 3.55 2.38
N ASP A 158 -17.01 3.11 1.38
CA ASP A 158 -16.64 3.97 0.25
C ASP A 158 -17.84 4.37 -0.61
N ALA A 159 -18.86 3.51 -0.72
CA ALA A 159 -20.08 3.82 -1.46
C ALA A 159 -21.02 4.77 -0.70
N PHE A 160 -21.10 4.66 0.63
CA PHE A 160 -22.05 5.39 1.47
C PHE A 160 -21.42 5.92 2.78
N PRO A 161 -20.36 6.75 2.71
CA PRO A 161 -19.59 7.13 3.89
C PRO A 161 -20.42 7.94 4.89
N GLY A 162 -21.37 8.76 4.41
CA GLY A 162 -22.24 9.57 5.25
C GLY A 162 -23.18 8.76 6.17
N LEU A 163 -23.59 7.57 5.74
CA LEU A 163 -24.41 6.65 6.54
C LEU A 163 -23.51 5.72 7.35
N MET A 164 -22.56 5.07 6.68
CA MET A 164 -21.74 4.01 7.27
C MET A 164 -20.85 4.50 8.40
N LYS A 165 -20.47 5.79 8.43
CA LYS A 165 -19.68 6.38 9.53
C LYS A 165 -20.31 6.28 10.93
N TYR A 166 -21.63 6.10 11.00
CA TYR A 166 -22.36 5.94 12.26
C TYR A 166 -22.63 4.47 12.63
N LEU A 167 -22.35 3.55 11.72
CA LEU A 167 -22.60 2.11 11.92
C LEU A 167 -21.31 1.39 12.29
N PRO A 168 -21.37 0.35 13.14
CA PRO A 168 -20.20 -0.50 13.39
C PRO A 168 -19.80 -1.26 12.12
N GLY A 169 -18.51 -1.53 11.96
CA GLY A 169 -18.01 -2.38 10.89
C GLY A 169 -16.50 -2.29 10.67
N PRO A 170 -15.96 -3.07 9.72
CA PRO A 170 -14.53 -3.18 9.43
C PRO A 170 -13.83 -1.85 9.18
N HIS A 171 -14.52 -0.87 8.60
CA HIS A 171 -13.98 0.47 8.35
C HIS A 171 -13.51 1.17 9.64
N GLN A 172 -14.16 0.92 10.78
CA GLN A 172 -13.74 1.48 12.06
C GLN A 172 -12.41 0.87 12.55
N THR A 173 -12.25 -0.44 12.40
CA THR A 173 -10.99 -1.14 12.69
C THR A 173 -9.87 -0.65 11.77
N VAL A 174 -10.13 -0.52 10.47
CA VAL A 174 -9.17 0.06 9.51
C VAL A 174 -8.72 1.46 9.97
N HIS A 175 -9.67 2.32 10.35
CA HIS A 175 -9.33 3.66 10.85
C HIS A 175 -8.57 3.63 12.18
N ALA A 176 -8.82 2.65 13.06
CA ALA A 176 -8.13 2.51 14.32
C ALA A 176 -6.68 2.05 14.11
N ASN A 177 -6.47 1.01 13.29
CA ASN A 177 -5.16 0.47 12.95
C ASN A 177 -4.26 1.56 12.35
N TYR A 178 -4.75 2.32 11.36
CA TYR A 178 -3.96 3.40 10.75
C TYR A 178 -3.75 4.64 11.63
N ARG A 179 -4.46 4.77 12.76
CA ARG A 179 -4.16 5.81 13.76
C ARG A 179 -3.11 5.37 14.78
N GLU A 180 -2.94 4.06 14.95
CA GLU A 180 -1.96 3.47 15.86
C GLU A 180 -0.59 3.34 15.18
N ILE A 181 -0.56 3.13 13.86
CA ILE A 181 0.64 3.22 13.01
C ILE A 181 1.05 4.69 12.85
#